data_AF-A0A960ZWU7-F1
#
_entry.id   AF-A0A960ZWU7-F1
#
_cell.length_a   1.000
_cell.length_b   1.000
_cell.length_c   1.000
_cell.angle_alpha   90.00
_cell.angle_beta   90.00
_cell.angle_gamma   90.00
#
_symmetry.space_group_name_H-M   'P 1'
#
loop_
_entity.id
_entity.type
_entity.pdbx_description
1 polymer ?
#
loop_
_entity_poly.entity_id
_entity_poly.type
_entity_poly.pdbx_seq_one_letter_code
_entity_poly.pdbx_strand_id
1 'polypeptide(L)'
;MKPIENKTLGGILLVCGTGIGAGMLALPISTGLAGYVPTILMMEAFWLLITYSALLMLEVNLWMPDEANMITMASRTLGNWGKGIAFTFYLLLLYALTTAYLALFSNLLEDALLSYIQIPLPKLMSGVLLACLFILFVQKGTERIDTVNRCFMLGLVVTFCMLIAALFPHIDTGGEWLYQMDWHALSLGFPLIATSFGFHIIIPSLSTYLDHDVPHLKNVLISGSFVISGIYFIWLLMTLSVIPLEGEYG
;
A
#
# COMPACT_ATOMS: atom_id res chain seq x y z
N MET A 1 -23.58 -17.86 4.18
CA MET A 1 -23.17 -17.15 2.96
C MET A 1 -23.46 -15.67 3.15
N LYS A 2 -22.43 -14.81 3.22
CA LYS A 2 -22.64 -13.35 3.24
C LYS A 2 -23.06 -12.89 1.83
N PRO A 3 -23.97 -11.91 1.67
CA PRO A 3 -24.43 -11.45 0.37
C PRO A 3 -23.25 -10.94 -0.49
N ILE A 4 -23.32 -11.17 -1.80
CA ILE A 4 -22.26 -10.90 -2.79
C ILE A 4 -21.82 -9.43 -2.75
N GLU A 5 -22.75 -8.50 -2.53
CA GLU A 5 -22.50 -7.06 -2.38
C GLU A 5 -21.53 -6.73 -1.23
N ASN A 6 -21.60 -7.50 -0.14
CA ASN A 6 -20.72 -7.38 1.02
C ASN A 6 -19.31 -7.93 0.75
N LYS A 7 -19.19 -8.86 -0.22
CA LYS A 7 -17.91 -9.37 -0.70
C LYS A 7 -17.22 -8.37 -1.61
N THR A 8 -17.94 -7.69 -2.52
CA THR A 8 -17.37 -6.67 -3.42
C THR A 8 -16.75 -5.51 -2.63
N LEU A 9 -17.48 -4.95 -1.66
CA LEU A 9 -16.94 -3.89 -0.79
C LEU A 9 -15.72 -4.40 0.01
N GLY A 10 -15.80 -5.63 0.53
CA GLY A 10 -14.67 -6.27 1.20
C GLY A 10 -13.44 -6.40 0.30
N GLY A 11 -13.64 -6.81 -0.96
CA GLY A 11 -12.59 -6.92 -1.95
C GLY A 11 -11.93 -5.57 -2.25
N ILE A 12 -12.73 -4.50 -2.42
CA ILE A 12 -12.20 -3.15 -2.64
C ILE A 12 -11.35 -2.73 -1.43
N LEU A 13 -11.82 -2.97 -0.22
CA LEU A 13 -11.07 -2.67 1.01
C LEU A 13 -9.78 -3.50 1.13
N LEU A 14 -9.77 -4.76 0.68
CA LEU A 14 -8.55 -5.58 0.64
C LEU A 14 -7.53 -5.03 -0.36
N VAL A 15 -7.97 -4.61 -1.55
CA VAL A 15 -7.11 -3.93 -2.55
C VAL A 15 -6.56 -2.63 -1.96
N CYS A 16 -7.42 -1.78 -1.42
CA CYS A 16 -7.03 -0.51 -0.81
C CYS A 16 -6.04 -0.71 0.34
N GLY A 17 -6.30 -1.66 1.25
CA GLY A 17 -5.40 -1.94 2.38
C GLY A 17 -4.06 -2.54 1.99
N THR A 18 -3.96 -3.12 0.78
CA THR A 18 -2.68 -3.61 0.25
C THR A 18 -1.89 -2.50 -0.44
N GLY A 19 -2.57 -1.61 -1.17
CA GLY A 19 -1.93 -0.47 -1.84
C GLY A 19 -1.53 0.63 -0.87
N ILE A 20 -2.44 1.03 0.02
CA ILE A 20 -2.20 2.11 0.98
C ILE A 20 -1.31 1.61 2.11
N GLY A 21 -0.02 1.85 1.96
CA GLY A 21 1.01 1.37 2.87
C GLY A 21 1.92 2.45 3.44
N ALA A 22 3.03 2.02 4.06
CA ALA A 22 4.06 2.91 4.60
C ALA A 22 4.64 3.89 3.54
N GLY A 23 4.57 3.51 2.27
CA GLY A 23 4.96 4.38 1.14
C GLY A 23 4.23 5.72 1.15
N MET A 24 3.00 5.78 1.66
CA MET A 24 2.23 7.01 1.76
C MET A 24 2.96 8.12 2.53
N LEU A 25 3.57 7.81 3.67
CA LEU A 25 4.27 8.82 4.46
C LEU A 25 5.61 9.24 3.84
N ALA A 26 6.27 8.32 3.13
CA ALA A 26 7.57 8.56 2.53
C ALA A 26 7.50 9.26 1.16
N LEU A 27 6.36 9.16 0.46
CA LEU A 27 6.16 9.75 -0.87
C LEU A 27 6.41 11.27 -0.88
N PRO A 28 5.75 12.10 -0.05
CA PRO A 28 5.95 13.56 -0.11
C PRO A 28 7.39 13.98 0.16
N ILE A 29 8.08 13.27 1.05
CA ILE A 29 9.47 13.57 1.40
C ILE A 29 10.40 13.24 0.21
N SER A 30 10.15 12.13 -0.48
CA SER A 30 10.97 11.72 -1.62
C SER A 30 10.65 12.47 -2.91
N THR A 31 9.41 12.93 -3.09
CA THR A 31 8.95 13.59 -4.32
C THR A 31 8.82 15.10 -4.17
N GLY A 32 8.99 15.64 -2.96
CA GLY A 32 8.94 17.08 -2.69
C GLY A 32 9.90 17.87 -3.57
N LEU A 33 11.13 17.37 -3.75
CA LEU A 33 12.14 17.99 -4.62
C LEU A 33 11.75 17.99 -6.11
N ALA A 34 10.95 17.01 -6.56
CA ALA A 34 10.47 16.96 -7.94
C ALA A 34 9.35 17.98 -8.21
N GLY A 35 8.61 18.35 -7.17
CA GLY A 35 7.45 19.23 -7.24
C GLY A 35 6.15 18.49 -7.56
N TYR A 36 5.04 19.22 -7.50
CA TYR A 36 3.70 18.65 -7.58
C TYR A 36 3.38 18.04 -8.96
N VAL A 37 3.59 18.81 -10.04
CA VAL A 37 3.19 18.40 -11.39
C VAL A 37 3.91 17.12 -11.86
N PRO A 38 5.25 17.00 -11.76
CA PRO A 38 5.93 15.78 -12.17
C PRO A 38 5.51 14.55 -11.35
N THR A 39 5.28 14.75 -10.05
CA THR A 39 4.86 13.68 -9.14
C THR A 39 3.49 13.14 -9.49
N ILE A 40 2.48 14.01 -9.68
CA ILE A 40 1.12 13.58 -10.03
C ILE A 40 1.09 12.91 -11.40
N LEU A 41 1.76 13.48 -12.41
CA LEU A 41 1.79 12.87 -13.74
C LEU A 41 2.41 11.48 -13.73
N MET A 42 3.50 11.30 -12.98
CA MET A 42 4.14 9.99 -12.82
C MET A 42 3.25 9.01 -12.05
N MET A 43 2.61 9.47 -10.99
CA MET A 43 1.69 8.67 -10.20
C MET A 43 0.52 8.15 -11.04
N GLU A 44 -0.10 9.00 -11.86
CA GLU A 44 -1.19 8.63 -12.75
C GLU A 44 -0.71 7.65 -13.84
N ALA A 45 0.47 7.88 -14.41
CA ALA A 45 1.07 6.94 -15.37
C ALA A 45 1.32 5.56 -14.75
N PHE A 46 1.82 5.52 -13.52
CA PHE A 46 2.01 4.29 -12.76
C PHE A 46 0.71 3.61 -12.40
N TRP A 47 -0.29 4.37 -11.97
CA TRP A 47 -1.60 3.83 -11.65
C TRP A 47 -2.21 3.11 -12.86
N LEU A 48 -2.15 3.71 -14.06
CA LEU A 48 -2.60 3.07 -15.29
C LEU A 48 -1.80 1.79 -15.61
N LEU A 49 -0.47 1.85 -15.53
CA LEU A 49 0.41 0.72 -15.81
C LEU A 49 0.18 -0.46 -14.84
N ILE A 50 0.06 -0.15 -13.55
CA ILE A 50 -0.13 -1.15 -12.49
C ILE A 50 -1.54 -1.72 -12.56
N THR A 51 -2.57 -0.91 -12.80
CA THR A 51 -3.94 -1.41 -13.01
C THR A 51 -4.01 -2.32 -14.23
N TYR A 52 -3.39 -1.93 -15.35
CA TYR A 52 -3.34 -2.76 -16.55
C TYR A 52 -2.62 -4.10 -16.31
N SER A 53 -1.42 -4.07 -15.72
CA SER A 53 -0.68 -5.28 -15.40
C SER A 53 -1.37 -6.17 -14.36
N ALA A 54 -2.13 -5.60 -13.43
CA ALA A 54 -2.95 -6.35 -12.49
C ALA A 54 -4.10 -7.08 -13.19
N LEU A 55 -4.74 -6.48 -14.19
CA LEU A 55 -5.76 -7.15 -15.00
C LEU A 55 -5.17 -8.30 -15.83
N LEU A 56 -3.95 -8.15 -16.36
CA LEU A 56 -3.25 -9.25 -17.03
C LEU A 56 -2.89 -10.37 -16.05
N MET A 57 -2.44 -10.02 -14.84
CA MET A 57 -2.16 -11.01 -13.79
C MET A 57 -3.44 -11.74 -13.36
N LEU A 58 -4.58 -11.04 -13.30
CA LEU A 58 -5.88 -11.64 -13.05
C LEU A 58 -6.26 -12.65 -14.14
N GLU A 59 -6.04 -12.32 -15.42
CA GLU A 59 -6.31 -13.24 -16.53
C GLU A 59 -5.48 -14.53 -16.40
N VAL A 60 -4.19 -14.40 -16.11
CA VAL A 60 -3.31 -15.56 -15.84
C VAL A 60 -3.83 -16.36 -14.64
N ASN A 61 -4.26 -15.70 -13.57
CA ASN A 61 -4.78 -16.36 -12.39
C ASN A 61 -6.05 -17.17 -12.68
N LEU A 62 -6.97 -16.63 -13.49
CA LEU A 62 -8.21 -17.29 -13.88
C LEU A 62 -8.00 -18.52 -14.78
N TRP A 63 -6.85 -18.64 -15.44
CA TRP A 63 -6.48 -19.82 -16.23
C TRP A 63 -5.88 -20.95 -15.40
N MET A 64 -5.60 -20.70 -14.12
CA MET A 64 -5.00 -21.69 -13.23
C MET A 64 -6.08 -22.48 -12.47
N PRO A 65 -5.76 -23.71 -12.01
CA PRO A 65 -6.62 -24.41 -11.06
C PRO A 65 -6.79 -23.62 -9.76
N ASP A 66 -7.89 -23.90 -9.06
CA ASP A 66 -8.21 -23.29 -7.76
C ASP A 66 -7.00 -23.33 -6.80
N GLU A 67 -6.76 -22.22 -6.09
CA GLU A 67 -5.65 -22.00 -5.12
C GLU A 67 -4.25 -21.71 -5.71
N ALA A 68 -4.15 -21.29 -6.97
CA ALA A 68 -2.86 -20.92 -7.56
C ALA A 68 -2.27 -19.61 -6.99
N ASN A 69 -1.05 -19.66 -6.46
CA ASN A 69 -0.30 -18.48 -6.02
C ASN A 69 0.66 -17.93 -7.10
N MET A 70 1.37 -16.82 -6.80
CA MET A 70 2.31 -16.17 -7.73
C MET A 70 3.40 -17.10 -8.28
N ILE A 71 3.92 -18.01 -7.44
CA ILE A 71 4.96 -18.97 -7.83
C ILE A 71 4.36 -20.06 -8.73
N THR A 72 3.16 -20.54 -8.43
CA THR A 72 2.43 -21.50 -9.27
C THR A 72 2.14 -20.91 -10.64
N MET A 73 1.66 -19.66 -10.70
CA MET A 73 1.42 -18.94 -11.95
C MET A 73 2.69 -18.85 -12.79
N ALA A 74 3.80 -18.38 -12.20
CA ALA A 74 5.08 -18.30 -12.89
C ALA A 74 5.60 -19.67 -13.36
N SER A 75 5.42 -20.72 -12.55
CA SER A 75 5.85 -22.07 -12.92
C SER A 75 5.08 -22.64 -14.11
N ARG A 76 3.81 -22.29 -14.26
CA ARG A 76 2.95 -22.81 -15.34
C ARG A 76 3.10 -22.01 -16.63
N THR A 77 3.38 -20.71 -16.55
CA THR A 77 3.55 -19.85 -17.72
C THR A 77 4.98 -19.80 -18.25
N LEU A 78 5.98 -19.75 -17.37
CA LEU A 78 7.39 -19.54 -17.71
C LEU A 78 8.28 -20.78 -17.42
N GLY A 79 7.70 -21.85 -16.89
CA GLY A 79 8.42 -23.08 -16.53
C GLY A 79 9.33 -22.92 -15.30
N ASN A 80 10.28 -23.85 -15.14
CA ASN A 80 11.13 -23.92 -13.94
C ASN A 80 12.06 -22.70 -13.77
N TRP A 81 12.50 -22.08 -14.86
CA TRP A 81 13.32 -20.86 -14.81
C TRP A 81 12.54 -19.68 -14.24
N GLY A 82 11.33 -19.43 -14.77
CA GLY A 82 10.45 -18.38 -14.26
C GLY A 82 10.01 -18.64 -12.81
N LYS A 83 9.78 -19.90 -12.45
CA LYS A 83 9.52 -20.30 -11.06
C LYS A 83 10.67 -19.87 -10.12
N GLY A 84 11.92 -20.13 -10.50
CA GLY A 84 13.08 -19.78 -9.67
C GLY A 84 13.25 -18.28 -9.47
N ILE A 85 13.08 -17.50 -10.53
CA ILE A 85 13.13 -16.02 -10.48
C ILE A 85 11.98 -15.50 -9.63
N ALA A 86 10.75 -15.90 -9.94
CA ALA A 86 9.56 -15.46 -9.21
C ALA A 86 9.66 -15.81 -7.72
N PHE A 87 10.05 -17.04 -7.38
CA PHE A 87 10.26 -17.45 -5.99
C PHE A 87 11.25 -16.55 -5.25
N THR A 88 12.40 -16.26 -5.87
CA THR A 88 13.45 -15.46 -5.25
C THR A 88 13.00 -14.02 -5.00
N PHE A 89 12.51 -13.33 -6.04
CA PHE A 89 12.09 -11.94 -5.92
C PHE A 89 10.80 -11.77 -5.11
N TYR A 90 9.86 -12.70 -5.22
CA TYR A 90 8.61 -12.65 -4.45
C TYR A 90 8.86 -12.83 -2.96
N LEU A 91 9.68 -13.81 -2.56
CA LEU A 91 10.03 -13.98 -1.14
C LEU A 91 10.88 -12.82 -0.62
N LEU A 92 11.83 -12.32 -1.41
CA LEU A 92 12.63 -11.15 -1.04
C LEU A 92 11.74 -9.93 -0.83
N LEU A 93 10.77 -9.69 -1.72
CA LEU A 93 9.80 -8.61 -1.61
C LEU A 93 8.97 -8.73 -0.34
N LEU A 94 8.38 -9.90 -0.08
CA LEU A 94 7.58 -10.13 1.13
C LEU A 94 8.41 -9.97 2.41
N TYR A 95 9.66 -10.45 2.40
CA TYR A 95 10.57 -10.30 3.52
C TYR A 95 10.95 -8.82 3.75
N ALA A 96 11.24 -8.08 2.69
CA ALA A 96 11.56 -6.65 2.77
C ALA A 96 10.36 -5.84 3.30
N LEU A 97 9.16 -6.10 2.78
CA LEU A 97 7.93 -5.44 3.24
C LEU A 97 7.66 -5.74 4.71
N THR A 98 7.65 -7.02 5.10
CA THR A 98 7.40 -7.39 6.50
C THR A 98 8.43 -6.80 7.46
N THR A 99 9.71 -6.79 7.07
CA THR A 99 10.77 -6.15 7.86
C THR A 99 10.57 -4.64 7.97
N ALA A 100 10.25 -3.96 6.87
CA ALA A 100 10.01 -2.51 6.87
C ALA A 100 8.82 -2.13 7.76
N TYR A 101 7.71 -2.86 7.66
CA TYR A 101 6.53 -2.65 8.52
C TYR A 101 6.85 -2.94 9.98
N LEU A 102 7.52 -4.06 10.29
CA LEU A 102 7.89 -4.39 11.67
C LEU A 102 8.80 -3.31 12.27
N ALA A 103 9.77 -2.81 11.50
CA ALA A 103 10.66 -1.72 11.93
C ALA A 103 9.87 -0.43 12.20
N LEU A 104 8.99 -0.03 11.29
CA LEU A 104 8.17 1.18 11.46
C LEU A 104 7.29 1.09 12.72
N PHE A 105 6.53 0.00 12.85
CA PHE A 105 5.63 -0.19 14.00
C PHE A 105 6.40 -0.39 15.31
N SER A 106 7.61 -0.96 15.29
CA SER A 106 8.45 -1.08 16.49
C SER A 106 8.87 0.27 17.05
N ASN A 107 9.20 1.23 16.18
CA ASN A 107 9.50 2.60 16.59
C ASN A 107 8.25 3.28 17.17
N LEU A 108 7.10 3.16 16.50
CA LEU A 108 5.84 3.72 16.98
C LEU A 108 5.42 3.15 18.35
N LEU A 109 5.65 1.85 18.57
CA LEU A 109 5.37 1.21 19.85
C LEU A 109 6.33 1.69 20.95
N GLU A 110 7.62 1.84 20.65
CA GLU A 110 8.61 2.40 21.55
C GLU A 110 8.24 3.82 21.98
N ASP A 111 7.95 4.70 21.01
CA ASP A 111 7.55 6.09 21.25
C ASP A 111 6.26 6.19 22.08
N ALA A 112 5.26 5.33 21.78
CA ALA A 112 4.01 5.29 22.51
C ALA A 112 4.21 4.81 23.97
N LEU A 113 4.98 3.75 24.19
CA LEU A 113 5.25 3.24 25.53
C LEU A 113 6.04 4.24 26.38
N LEU A 114 7.02 4.91 25.78
CA LEU A 114 7.79 5.93 26.46
C LEU A 114 6.94 7.16 26.80
N SER A 115 6.13 7.64 25.86
CA SER A 115 5.34 8.87 26.03
C SER A 115 4.16 8.70 26.99
N TYR A 116 3.45 7.57 26.92
CA TYR A 116 2.22 7.35 27.70
C TYR A 116 2.42 6.53 28.97
N ILE A 117 3.34 5.55 28.95
CA ILE A 117 3.55 4.60 30.07
C ILE A 117 4.88 4.85 30.78
N GLN A 118 5.75 5.71 30.24
CA GLN A 118 7.08 6.04 30.78
C GLN A 118 7.99 4.80 30.96
N ILE A 119 7.76 3.74 30.19
CA ILE A 119 8.60 2.54 30.20
C ILE A 119 9.55 2.62 28.99
N PRO A 120 10.87 2.77 29.21
CA PRO A 120 11.85 2.68 28.14
C PRO A 120 12.00 1.22 27.71
N LEU A 121 11.44 0.88 26.55
CA LEU A 121 11.59 -0.44 25.96
C LEU A 121 12.72 -0.41 24.91
N PRO A 122 13.74 -1.28 24.99
CA PRO A 122 14.73 -1.38 23.93
C PRO A 122 14.08 -1.76 22.59
N LYS A 123 14.53 -1.14 21.49
CA LYS A 123 14.02 -1.37 20.13
C LYS A 123 13.92 -2.84 19.69
N LEU A 124 14.90 -3.66 20.09
CA LEU A 124 14.84 -5.10 19.79
C LEU A 124 13.63 -5.76 20.46
N MET A 125 13.33 -5.37 21.70
CA MET A 125 12.25 -5.93 22.48
C MET A 125 10.87 -5.45 21.98
N SER A 126 10.75 -4.20 21.52
CA SER A 126 9.52 -3.71 20.90
C SER A 126 9.22 -4.44 19.58
N GLY A 127 10.25 -4.68 18.75
CA GLY A 127 10.13 -5.49 17.53
C GLY A 127 9.70 -6.93 17.79
N VAL A 128 10.32 -7.61 18.77
CA VAL A 128 9.96 -8.99 19.14
C VAL A 128 8.53 -9.07 19.69
N LEU A 129 8.15 -8.15 20.59
CA LEU A 129 6.81 -8.11 21.16
C LEU A 129 5.75 -7.94 20.07
N LEU A 130 5.99 -7.02 19.14
CA LEU A 130 5.10 -6.77 18.02
C LEU A 130 5.00 -7.98 17.08
N ALA A 131 6.14 -8.63 16.77
CA ALA A 131 6.15 -9.84 15.95
C ALA A 131 5.34 -10.97 16.60
N CYS A 132 5.52 -11.20 17.90
CA CYS A 132 4.73 -12.17 18.67
C CYS A 132 3.23 -11.86 18.60
N LEU A 133 2.85 -10.58 18.75
CA LEU A 133 1.45 -10.15 18.63
C LEU A 133 0.87 -10.50 17.25
N PHE A 134 1.55 -10.16 16.17
CA PHE A 134 1.07 -10.49 14.81
C PHE A 134 0.98 -12.01 14.58
N ILE A 135 1.95 -12.80 15.06
CA ILE A 135 1.91 -14.26 14.95
C ILE A 135 0.66 -14.84 15.64
N LEU A 136 0.28 -14.32 16.81
CA LEU A 136 -0.93 -14.74 17.52
C LEU A 136 -2.22 -14.43 16.74
N PHE A 137 -2.25 -13.35 15.97
CA PHE A 137 -3.39 -13.02 15.10
C PHE A 137 -3.42 -13.93 13.86
N VAL A 138 -2.27 -14.18 13.23
CA VAL A 138 -2.18 -15.02 12.02
C VAL A 138 -2.63 -16.45 12.30
N GLN A 139 -2.34 -16.99 13.50
CA GLN A 139 -2.76 -18.34 13.91
C GLN A 139 -4.28 -18.50 14.06
N LYS A 140 -5.05 -17.41 14.23
CA LYS A 140 -6.51 -17.46 14.45
C LYS A 140 -7.32 -17.62 13.16
N GLY A 141 -6.68 -17.78 12.00
CA GLY A 141 -7.31 -18.06 10.71
C GLY A 141 -7.74 -16.81 9.94
N THR A 142 -7.91 -16.97 8.62
CA THR A 142 -8.15 -15.87 7.65
C THR A 142 -9.46 -15.13 7.87
N GLU A 143 -10.53 -15.79 8.35
CA GLU A 143 -11.82 -15.14 8.61
C GLU A 143 -11.74 -14.07 9.72
N ARG A 144 -10.98 -14.33 10.78
CA ARG A 144 -10.77 -13.37 11.88
C ARG A 144 -9.86 -12.24 11.45
N ILE A 145 -8.83 -12.54 10.65
CA ILE A 145 -7.94 -11.54 10.06
C ILE A 145 -8.72 -10.58 9.18
N ASP A 146 -9.65 -11.06 8.34
CA ASP A 146 -10.50 -10.19 7.50
C ASP A 146 -11.34 -9.23 8.34
N THR A 147 -11.94 -9.72 9.43
CA THR A 147 -12.75 -8.87 10.32
C THR A 147 -11.91 -7.78 10.98
N VAL A 148 -10.70 -8.11 11.44
CA VAL A 148 -9.76 -7.15 12.02
C VAL A 148 -9.29 -6.15 10.96
N ASN A 149 -8.96 -6.63 9.76
CA ASN A 149 -8.54 -5.78 8.64
C ASN A 149 -9.62 -4.75 8.28
N ARG A 150 -10.89 -5.15 8.21
CA ARG A 150 -12.01 -4.23 7.98
C ARG A 150 -12.08 -3.14 9.05
N CYS A 151 -11.84 -3.48 10.31
CA CYS A 151 -11.78 -2.49 11.40
C CYS A 151 -10.60 -1.51 11.22
N PHE A 152 -9.42 -2.02 10.89
CA PHE A 152 -8.24 -1.18 10.63
C PHE A 152 -8.42 -0.28 9.40
N MET A 153 -9.06 -0.77 8.35
CA MET A 153 -9.38 0.04 7.17
C MET A 153 -10.34 1.17 7.49
N LEU A 154 -11.38 0.92 8.29
CA LEU A 154 -12.27 1.98 8.78
C LEU A 154 -11.50 3.01 9.63
N GLY A 155 -10.65 2.54 10.53
CA GLY A 155 -9.78 3.40 11.33
C GLY A 155 -8.87 4.26 10.46
N LEU A 156 -8.23 3.67 9.46
CA LEU A 156 -7.35 4.35 8.50
C LEU A 156 -8.09 5.45 7.74
N VAL A 157 -9.30 5.18 7.25
CA VAL A 157 -10.10 6.20 6.54
C VAL A 157 -10.43 7.37 7.47
N VAL A 158 -10.86 7.07 8.70
CA VAL A 158 -11.21 8.10 9.69
C VAL A 158 -9.99 8.95 10.06
N THR A 159 -8.85 8.32 10.37
CA THR A 159 -7.62 9.05 10.72
C THR A 159 -7.06 9.82 9.53
N PHE A 160 -7.17 9.29 8.31
CA PHE A 160 -6.80 10.02 7.10
C PHE A 160 -7.65 11.28 6.92
N CYS A 161 -8.98 11.19 7.04
CA CYS A 161 -9.86 12.35 6.98
C CYS A 161 -9.53 13.41 8.06
N MET A 162 -9.24 12.97 9.29
CA MET A 162 -8.81 13.87 10.37
C MET A 162 -7.49 14.56 10.03
N LEU A 163 -6.53 13.81 9.47
CA LEU A 163 -5.23 14.34 9.07
C LEU A 163 -5.36 15.38 7.95
N ILE A 164 -6.18 15.12 6.93
CA ILE A 164 -6.48 16.09 5.87
C ILE A 164 -7.13 17.35 6.45
N ALA A 165 -8.11 17.21 7.34
CA ALA A 165 -8.76 18.34 7.99
C ALA A 165 -7.79 19.17 8.85
N ALA A 166 -6.80 18.54 9.48
CA ALA A 166 -5.76 19.22 10.27
C ALA A 166 -4.70 19.91 9.40
N LEU A 167 -4.39 19.37 8.22
CA LEU A 167 -3.47 19.96 7.26
C LEU A 167 -4.08 21.14 6.50
N PHE A 168 -5.40 21.13 6.27
CA PHE A 168 -6.10 22.13 5.47
C PHE A 168 -5.84 23.61 5.86
N PRO A 169 -5.77 23.99 7.15
CA PRO A 169 -5.45 25.35 7.56
C PRO A 169 -4.01 25.79 7.29
N HIS A 170 -3.11 24.84 7.03
CA HIS A 170 -1.67 25.07 6.86
C HIS A 170 -1.23 25.10 5.40
N ILE A 171 -2.19 25.05 4.46
CA ILE A 171 -1.91 25.09 3.02
C ILE A 171 -1.26 26.43 2.67
N ASP A 172 -0.08 26.38 2.06
CA ASP A 172 0.57 27.55 1.50
C ASP A 172 -0.24 28.08 0.29
N THR A 173 -0.80 29.27 0.47
CA THR A 173 -1.55 29.99 -0.56
C THR A 173 -0.66 30.65 -1.60
N GLY A 174 0.67 30.69 -1.40
CA GLY A 174 1.63 31.26 -2.33
C GLY A 174 1.76 30.48 -3.64
N GLY A 175 1.46 29.18 -3.62
CA GLY A 175 1.38 28.35 -4.83
C GLY A 175 2.72 28.03 -5.48
N GLU A 176 3.85 28.37 -4.87
CA GLU A 176 5.20 28.10 -5.40
C GLU A 176 5.45 26.59 -5.60
N TRP A 177 4.86 25.77 -4.73
CA TRP A 177 4.84 24.30 -4.81
C TRP A 177 4.24 23.73 -6.11
N LEU A 178 3.43 24.50 -6.85
CA LEU A 178 2.88 24.12 -8.15
C LEU A 178 3.88 24.29 -9.30
N TYR A 179 4.80 25.26 -9.19
CA TYR A 179 5.67 25.68 -10.29
C TYR A 179 7.02 24.97 -10.28
N GLN A 180 7.41 24.33 -9.18
CA GLN A 180 8.61 23.50 -9.14
C GLN A 180 8.45 22.26 -10.02
N MET A 181 9.39 22.07 -10.94
CA MET A 181 9.40 20.95 -11.87
C MET A 181 10.83 20.44 -12.06
N ASP A 182 11.29 19.57 -11.16
CA ASP A 182 12.56 18.85 -11.31
C ASP A 182 12.31 17.38 -11.65
N TRP A 183 12.38 17.07 -12.95
CA TRP A 183 12.23 15.72 -13.47
C TRP A 183 13.39 14.79 -13.09
N HIS A 184 14.56 15.33 -12.73
CA HIS A 184 15.70 14.51 -12.32
C HIS A 184 15.52 14.02 -10.89
N ALA A 185 15.06 14.89 -10.00
CA ALA A 185 14.73 14.55 -8.61
C ALA A 185 13.63 13.46 -8.53
N LEU A 186 12.74 13.40 -9.51
CA LEU A 186 11.67 12.40 -9.60
C LEU A 186 12.19 10.95 -9.65
N SER A 187 13.39 10.73 -10.18
CA SER A 187 13.99 9.39 -10.29
C SER A 187 14.15 8.70 -8.93
N LEU A 188 14.36 9.47 -7.86
CA LEU A 188 14.46 8.97 -6.49
C LEU A 188 13.11 8.47 -5.95
N GLY A 189 12.02 9.11 -6.37
CA GLY A 189 10.66 8.73 -5.97
C GLY A 189 10.09 7.53 -6.71
N PHE A 190 10.68 7.13 -7.85
CA PHE A 190 10.14 6.08 -8.72
C PHE A 190 9.89 4.74 -7.99
N PRO A 191 10.82 4.19 -7.18
CA PRO A 191 10.57 2.95 -6.45
C PRO A 191 9.45 3.09 -5.41
N LEU A 192 9.29 4.28 -4.80
CA LEU A 192 8.23 4.54 -3.82
C LEU A 192 6.86 4.63 -4.50
N ILE A 193 6.76 5.32 -5.63
CA ILE A 193 5.54 5.39 -6.43
C ILE A 193 5.16 3.98 -6.91
N ALA A 194 6.12 3.22 -7.43
CA ALA A 194 5.89 1.85 -7.89
C ALA A 194 5.37 0.93 -6.78
N THR A 195 5.96 0.99 -5.58
CA THR A 195 5.55 0.16 -4.44
C THR A 195 4.21 0.57 -3.83
N SER A 196 3.83 1.84 -3.94
CA SER A 196 2.55 2.37 -3.44
C SER A 196 1.31 1.84 -4.17
N PHE A 197 1.48 1.29 -5.38
CA PHE A 197 0.41 0.61 -6.11
C PHE A 197 0.56 -0.92 -6.13
N GLY A 198 1.44 -1.49 -5.29
CA GLY A 198 1.82 -2.91 -5.32
C GLY A 198 0.77 -3.93 -4.84
N PHE A 199 -0.45 -3.89 -5.36
CA PHE A 199 -1.55 -4.79 -4.95
C PHE A 199 -1.60 -6.13 -5.70
N HIS A 200 -0.68 -6.43 -6.63
CA HIS A 200 -0.67 -7.70 -7.38
C HIS A 200 -0.61 -8.94 -6.49
N ILE A 201 0.00 -8.81 -5.30
CA ILE A 201 0.24 -9.93 -4.38
C ILE A 201 -1.05 -10.54 -3.84
N ILE A 202 -2.15 -9.78 -3.79
CA ILE A 202 -3.44 -10.26 -3.29
C ILE A 202 -4.36 -10.81 -4.39
N ILE A 203 -4.00 -10.69 -5.67
CA ILE A 203 -4.86 -11.12 -6.79
C ILE A 203 -5.28 -12.60 -6.65
N PRO A 204 -4.36 -13.55 -6.38
CA PRO A 204 -4.73 -14.94 -6.10
C PRO A 204 -5.76 -15.11 -4.99
N SER A 205 -5.50 -14.49 -3.83
CA SER A 205 -6.37 -14.59 -2.66
C SER A 205 -7.72 -13.94 -2.91
N LEU A 206 -7.75 -12.83 -3.65
CA LEU A 206 -8.96 -12.12 -4.02
C LEU A 206 -9.82 -12.94 -4.99
N SER A 207 -9.19 -13.65 -5.93
CA SER A 207 -9.85 -14.55 -6.88
C SER A 207 -10.59 -15.66 -6.14
N THR A 208 -9.93 -16.33 -5.20
CA THR A 208 -10.57 -17.33 -4.33
C THR A 208 -11.67 -16.70 -3.46
N TYR A 209 -11.46 -15.49 -2.92
CA TYR A 209 -12.43 -14.82 -2.05
C TYR A 209 -13.75 -14.44 -2.75
N LEU A 210 -13.66 -14.08 -4.04
CA LEU A 210 -14.80 -13.73 -4.90
C LEU A 210 -15.31 -14.93 -5.71
N ASP A 211 -14.96 -16.16 -5.32
CA ASP A 211 -15.42 -17.39 -5.97
C ASP A 211 -15.14 -17.41 -7.50
N HIS A 212 -14.03 -16.80 -7.93
CA HIS A 212 -13.62 -16.65 -9.33
C HIS A 212 -14.65 -15.92 -10.23
N ASP A 213 -15.53 -15.09 -9.65
CA ASP A 213 -16.48 -14.27 -10.41
C ASP A 213 -15.75 -13.13 -11.15
N VAL A 214 -15.57 -13.32 -12.46
CA VAL A 214 -14.77 -12.43 -13.33
C VAL A 214 -15.31 -10.99 -13.38
N PRO A 215 -16.61 -10.72 -13.63
CA PRO A 215 -17.16 -9.37 -13.57
C PRO A 215 -16.86 -8.65 -12.25
N HIS A 216 -17.06 -9.32 -11.11
CA HIS A 216 -16.85 -8.73 -9.81
C HIS A 216 -15.35 -8.52 -9.51
N LEU A 217 -14.49 -9.47 -9.87
CA LEU A 217 -13.04 -9.34 -9.73
C LEU A 217 -12.49 -8.12 -10.48
N LYS A 218 -12.90 -7.94 -11.74
CA LYS A 218 -12.51 -6.78 -12.55
C LYS A 218 -12.99 -5.49 -11.90
N ASN A 219 -14.24 -5.43 -11.46
CA ASN A 219 -14.79 -4.24 -10.82
C ASN A 219 -14.05 -3.90 -9.52
N VAL A 220 -13.75 -4.91 -8.70
CA VAL A 220 -13.01 -4.74 -7.44
C VAL A 220 -11.59 -4.22 -7.68
N LEU A 221 -10.87 -4.77 -8.66
CA LEU A 221 -9.51 -4.32 -8.96
C LEU A 221 -9.48 -2.88 -9.50
N ILE A 222 -10.38 -2.55 -10.43
CA ILE A 222 -10.44 -1.20 -11.04
C ILE A 222 -10.92 -0.17 -10.02
N SER A 223 -12.00 -0.47 -9.30
CA SER A 223 -12.54 0.45 -8.29
C SER A 223 -11.58 0.61 -7.12
N GLY A 224 -10.94 -0.48 -6.66
CA GLY A 224 -9.93 -0.44 -5.62
C GLY A 224 -8.70 0.36 -6.02
N SER A 225 -8.17 0.16 -7.23
CA SER A 225 -7.01 0.92 -7.71
C SER A 225 -7.34 2.41 -7.91
N PHE A 226 -8.54 2.73 -8.37
CA PHE A 226 -9.01 4.11 -8.50
C PHE A 226 -9.11 4.81 -7.13
N VAL A 227 -9.65 4.13 -6.11
CA VAL A 227 -9.69 4.67 -4.74
C VAL A 227 -8.28 4.91 -4.20
N ILE A 228 -7.34 3.98 -4.46
CA ILE A 228 -5.93 4.15 -4.07
C ILE A 228 -5.33 5.41 -4.73
N SER A 229 -5.47 5.58 -6.05
CA SER A 229 -4.98 6.78 -6.76
C SER A 229 -5.61 8.05 -6.20
N GLY A 230 -6.93 8.09 -5.99
CA GLY A 230 -7.63 9.25 -5.42
C GLY A 230 -7.12 9.65 -4.03
N ILE A 231 -6.84 8.66 -3.16
CA ILE A 231 -6.28 8.91 -1.83
C ILE A 231 -4.86 9.47 -1.94
N TYR A 232 -4.01 8.90 -2.80
CA TYR A 232 -2.66 9.42 -3.01
C TYR A 232 -2.65 10.82 -3.63
N PHE A 233 -3.59 11.11 -4.53
CA PHE A 233 -3.76 12.43 -5.12
C PHE A 233 -4.08 13.48 -4.05
N ILE A 234 -5.09 13.22 -3.22
CA ILE A 234 -5.46 14.11 -2.11
C ILE A 234 -4.29 14.26 -1.14
N TRP A 235 -3.62 13.16 -0.81
CA TRP A 235 -2.50 13.17 0.11
C TRP A 235 -1.35 14.04 -0.40
N LEU A 236 -0.89 13.81 -1.63
CA LEU A 236 0.21 14.58 -2.23
C LEU A 236 -0.14 16.05 -2.40
N LEU A 237 -1.38 16.36 -2.82
CA LEU A 237 -1.86 17.74 -2.90
C LEU A 237 -1.71 18.45 -1.55
N MET A 238 -2.20 17.81 -0.48
CA MET A 238 -2.17 18.39 0.85
C MET A 238 -0.75 18.52 1.39
N THR A 239 0.07 17.47 1.30
CA THR A 239 1.42 17.49 1.86
C THR A 239 2.37 18.41 1.10
N LEU A 240 2.33 18.40 -0.23
CA LEU A 240 3.22 19.26 -1.02
C LEU A 240 2.80 20.74 -0.94
N SER A 241 1.53 21.02 -0.64
CA SER A 241 1.08 22.39 -0.39
C SER A 241 1.42 22.91 1.00
N VAL A 242 1.74 22.05 1.97
CA VAL A 242 2.05 22.43 3.35
C VAL A 242 3.56 22.47 3.61
N ILE A 243 4.33 21.61 2.95
CA ILE A 243 5.77 21.47 3.20
C ILE A 243 6.52 22.53 2.36
N PRO A 244 7.24 23.48 2.99
CA PRO A 244 8.07 24.44 2.27
C PRO A 244 9.19 23.70 1.53
N LEU A 245 9.47 24.14 0.31
CA LEU A 245 10.43 23.54 -0.61
C LEU A 245 11.88 23.66 -0.12
N GLU A 246 12.14 24.66 0.72
CA GLU A 246 13.43 24.94 1.36
C GLU A 246 13.22 25.02 2.88
N GLY A 247 14.05 24.32 3.65
CA GLY A 247 14.14 24.51 5.10
C GLY A 247 15.11 25.65 5.43
N GLU A 248 15.02 26.24 6.62
CA GLU A 248 16.01 27.23 7.10
C GLU A 248 17.47 26.70 7.12
N TYR A 249 17.68 25.40 6.91
CA TYR A 249 18.98 24.74 6.90
C TYR A 249 19.38 24.08 5.58
N GLY A 250 18.62 24.27 4.49
CA GLY A 250 18.90 23.67 3.18
C GLY A 250 18.47 22.22 3.07
#